data_AF-A0A3D0XGT1-F1
#
_entry.id   AF-A0A3D0XGT1-F1
#
_cell.length_a   1.000
_cell.length_b   1.000
_cell.length_c   1.000
_cell.angle_alpha   90.00
_cell.angle_beta   90.00
_cell.angle_gamma   90.00
#
_symmetry.space_group_name_H-M   'P 1'
#
loop_
_entity.id
_entity.type
_entity.pdbx_description
1 polymer ?
#
loop_
_entity_poly.entity_id
_entity_poly.type
_entity_poly.pdbx_seq_one_letter_code
_entity_poly.pdbx_strand_id
1 'polypeptide(L)'
;MGSTPSTTYDFLFHWQSQNAARPDKGRGLSYIQHEERGKQVILFVREQASDERCRAMGFINLGPVCLNSYSGSQPMNITWRLKEPIPPYLWNSAAKLAVG
;
A
#
# COMPACT_ATOMS: atom_id res chain seq x y z
N MET A 1 27.31 1.63 -21.36
CA MET A 1 26.09 2.44 -21.13
C MET A 1 25.14 1.60 -20.32
N GLY A 2 25.14 1.79 -18.99
CA GLY A 2 24.31 1.00 -18.09
C GLY A 2 22.87 1.48 -18.15
N SER A 3 21.95 0.57 -18.45
CA SER A 3 20.52 0.80 -18.34
C SER A 3 20.21 1.19 -16.90
N THR A 4 19.75 2.41 -16.66
CA THR A 4 19.17 2.79 -15.36
C THR A 4 18.00 1.86 -15.09
N PRO A 5 17.95 1.14 -13.94
CA PRO A 5 16.77 0.38 -13.58
C PRO A 5 15.61 1.37 -13.48
N SER A 6 14.51 1.11 -14.19
CA SER A 6 13.30 1.93 -14.09
C SER A 6 12.76 1.87 -12.66
N THR A 7 13.13 2.85 -11.83
CA THR A 7 12.87 2.97 -10.38
C THR A 7 11.38 3.14 -10.00
N THR A 8 10.45 2.88 -10.91
CA THR A 8 9.04 3.28 -10.71
C THR A 8 8.21 2.22 -9.97
N TYR A 9 8.61 0.95 -10.00
CA TYR A 9 7.83 -0.16 -9.43
C TYR A 9 8.09 -0.43 -7.94
N ASP A 10 9.23 0.02 -7.42
CA ASP A 10 9.71 -0.28 -6.06
C ASP A 10 8.88 0.37 -4.93
N PHE A 11 7.88 1.19 -5.29
CA PHE A 11 7.05 1.94 -4.35
C PHE A 11 5.55 1.65 -4.51
N LEU A 12 5.18 0.64 -5.30
CA LEU A 12 3.78 0.30 -5.58
C LEU A 12 3.30 -0.83 -4.69
N PHE A 13 2.16 -0.61 -4.03
CA PHE A 13 1.53 -1.57 -3.14
C PHE A 13 0.13 -1.88 -3.62
N HIS A 14 -0.11 -3.14 -3.92
CA HIS A 14 -1.44 -3.62 -4.20
C HIS A 14 -2.23 -3.83 -2.90
N TRP A 15 -3.45 -3.33 -2.85
CA TRP A 15 -4.36 -3.50 -1.74
C TRP A 15 -5.77 -3.76 -2.25
N GLN A 16 -6.39 -4.82 -1.74
CA GLN A 16 -7.80 -5.09 -1.97
C GLN A 16 -8.64 -4.54 -0.82
N SER A 17 -9.66 -3.76 -1.16
CA SER A 17 -10.60 -3.21 -0.20
C SER A 17 -11.51 -4.27 0.42
N GLN A 18 -12.19 -3.94 1.51
CA GLN A 18 -13.24 -4.79 2.05
C GLN A 18 -14.42 -4.88 1.06
N ASN A 19 -15.09 -6.05 1.01
CA ASN A 19 -16.09 -6.44 0.01
C ASN A 19 -17.13 -5.37 -0.38
N ALA A 20 -17.56 -4.52 0.55
CA ALA A 20 -18.60 -3.52 0.28
C ALA A 20 -18.09 -2.21 -0.36
N ALA A 21 -16.77 -1.94 -0.34
CA ALA A 21 -16.22 -0.66 -0.80
C ALA A 21 -16.24 -0.57 -2.32
N ARG A 22 -16.83 0.50 -2.86
CA ARG A 22 -17.04 0.76 -4.29
C ARG A 22 -16.50 2.12 -4.74
N PRO A 23 -16.08 2.27 -6.01
CA PRO A 23 -15.49 3.52 -6.50
C PRO A 23 -16.49 4.69 -6.54
N ASP A 24 -17.78 4.39 -6.68
CA ASP A 24 -18.85 5.37 -6.90
C ASP A 24 -19.42 5.96 -5.59
N LYS A 25 -19.20 5.33 -4.43
CA LYS A 25 -19.76 5.80 -3.15
C LYS A 25 -19.01 5.33 -1.89
N GLY A 26 -19.26 6.05 -0.79
CA GLY A 26 -18.82 5.67 0.54
C GLY A 26 -17.31 5.57 0.67
N ARG A 27 -16.82 4.48 1.28
CA ARG A 27 -15.37 4.30 1.56
C ARG A 27 -14.51 4.23 0.30
N GLY A 28 -14.99 3.55 -0.75
CA GLY A 28 -14.22 3.40 -1.97
C GLY A 28 -14.04 4.74 -2.71
N LEU A 29 -15.10 5.54 -2.83
CA LEU A 29 -15.00 6.91 -3.34
C LEU A 29 -14.07 7.78 -2.46
N SER A 30 -14.09 7.61 -1.13
CA SER A 30 -13.17 8.31 -0.24
C SER A 30 -11.70 7.95 -0.47
N TYR A 31 -11.37 6.73 -0.92
CA TYR A 31 -9.99 6.38 -1.29
C TYR A 31 -9.58 7.07 -2.59
N ILE A 32 -10.50 7.14 -3.56
CA ILE A 32 -10.24 7.77 -4.86
C ILE A 32 -10.02 9.29 -4.67
N GLN A 33 -10.92 9.95 -3.95
CA GLN A 33 -10.89 11.41 -3.75
C GLN A 33 -10.03 11.85 -2.56
N HIS A 34 -9.15 11.00 -2.02
CA HIS A 34 -8.43 11.31 -0.78
C HIS A 34 -7.59 12.58 -0.93
N GLU A 35 -6.89 12.78 -2.05
CA GLU A 35 -6.07 13.98 -2.28
C GLU A 35 -6.94 15.23 -2.43
N GLU A 36 -7.99 15.19 -3.25
CA GLU A 36 -8.93 16.31 -3.45
C GLU A 36 -9.59 16.75 -2.14
N ARG A 37 -9.80 15.81 -1.20
CA ARG A 37 -10.41 16.06 0.10
C ARG A 37 -9.38 16.36 1.21
N GLY A 38 -8.10 16.46 0.89
CA GLY A 38 -7.03 16.67 1.88
C GLY A 38 -6.87 15.53 2.88
N LYS A 39 -7.38 14.33 2.56
CA LYS A 39 -7.30 13.13 3.40
C LYS A 39 -6.00 12.39 3.13
N GLN A 40 -5.16 12.30 4.15
CA GLN A 40 -3.92 11.55 4.07
C GLN A 40 -4.15 10.05 4.29
N VAL A 41 -3.54 9.21 3.46
CA VAL A 41 -3.54 7.75 3.61
C VAL A 41 -2.13 7.31 4.03
N ILE A 42 -2.04 6.55 5.12
CA ILE A 42 -0.77 6.02 5.66
C ILE A 42 -0.76 4.51 5.49
N LEU A 43 0.36 3.97 4.98
CA LEU A 43 0.53 2.55 4.74
C LEU A 43 1.17 1.86 5.94
N PHE A 44 0.42 0.90 6.52
CA PHE A 44 0.92 0.00 7.55
C PHE A 44 0.98 -1.42 7.01
N VAL A 45 2.14 -2.07 7.16
CA VAL A 45 2.39 -3.42 6.63
C VAL A 45 2.87 -4.35 7.73
N ARG A 46 2.65 -5.66 7.56
CA ARG A 46 3.19 -6.72 8.42
C ARG A 46 3.42 -7.98 7.58
N GLU A 47 4.44 -8.75 7.92
CA GLU A 47 4.80 -9.99 7.21
C GLU A 47 3.81 -11.11 7.47
N GLN A 48 3.50 -11.34 8.74
CA GLN A 48 2.53 -12.34 9.16
C GLN A 48 1.62 -11.74 10.23
N ALA A 49 0.44 -12.33 10.41
CA ALA A 49 -0.45 -11.93 11.49
C ALA A 49 0.14 -12.30 12.86
N SER A 50 0.83 -13.43 12.93
CA SER A 50 1.43 -13.98 14.15
C SER A 50 2.78 -14.63 13.85
N ASP A 51 3.68 -14.66 14.84
CA ASP A 51 4.92 -15.43 14.78
C ASP A 51 4.70 -16.94 15.00
N GLU A 52 5.77 -17.72 14.92
CA GLU A 52 5.78 -19.18 15.17
C GLU A 52 5.28 -19.57 16.57
N ARG A 53 5.17 -18.60 17.50
CA ARG A 53 4.69 -18.76 18.86
C ARG A 53 3.28 -18.17 19.06
N CYS A 54 2.56 -17.95 17.96
CA CYS A 54 1.21 -17.36 17.93
C CYS A 54 1.11 -15.94 18.51
N ARG A 55 2.21 -15.19 18.61
CA ARG A 55 2.18 -13.80 19.09
C ARG A 55 1.95 -12.86 17.93
N ALA A 56 1.07 -11.87 18.11
CA ALA A 56 0.79 -10.89 17.07
C ALA A 56 2.05 -10.12 16.68
N MET A 57 2.36 -10.08 15.38
CA MET A 57 3.44 -9.25 14.88
C MET A 57 3.01 -7.79 14.81
N GLY A 58 3.94 -6.89 15.14
CA GLY A 58 3.74 -5.45 15.02
C GLY A 58 3.62 -5.01 13.56
N PHE A 59 2.89 -3.91 13.35
CA PHE A 59 2.84 -3.25 12.05
C PHE A 59 4.04 -2.31 11.88
N ILE A 60 4.57 -2.24 10.67
CA ILE A 60 5.56 -1.26 10.25
C ILE A 60 4.82 -0.13 9.52
N ASN A 61 5.07 1.11 9.93
CA ASN A 61 4.59 2.29 9.21
C ASN A 61 5.58 2.62 8.08
N LEU A 62 5.13 2.57 6.82
CA LEU A 62 5.93 2.95 5.66
C LEU A 62 5.72 4.42 5.24
N GLY A 63 4.78 5.12 5.88
CA GLY A 63 4.51 6.52 5.61
C GLY A 63 3.34 6.76 4.65
N PRO A 64 3.20 8.00 4.16
CA PRO A 64 2.06 8.40 3.35
C PRO A 64 2.12 7.86 1.92
N VAL A 65 0.95 7.51 1.39
CA VAL A 65 0.76 7.03 0.02
C VAL A 65 -0.19 7.91 -0.77
N CYS A 66 -0.04 7.90 -2.09
CA CYS A 66 -0.99 8.43 -3.07
C CYS A 66 -1.63 7.29 -3.84
N LEU A 67 -2.83 7.54 -4.35
CA LEU A 67 -3.50 6.64 -5.27
C LEU A 67 -2.71 6.63 -6.59
N ASN A 68 -2.29 5.45 -7.03
CA ASN A 68 -1.70 5.27 -8.35
C ASN A 68 -2.75 4.82 -9.38
N SER A 69 -3.51 3.80 -9.03
CA SER A 69 -4.60 3.29 -9.87
C SER A 69 -5.61 2.48 -9.04
N TYR A 70 -6.79 2.24 -9.60
CA TYR A 70 -7.77 1.32 -9.03
C TYR A 70 -8.55 0.59 -10.13
N SER A 71 -9.09 -0.56 -9.80
CA SER A 71 -9.98 -1.36 -10.66
C SER A 71 -10.97 -2.17 -9.81
N GLY A 72 -11.97 -2.77 -10.43
CA GLY A 72 -13.01 -3.51 -9.71
C GLY A 72 -13.98 -2.60 -8.96
N SER A 73 -14.89 -3.22 -8.20
CA SER A 73 -15.98 -2.49 -7.54
C SER A 73 -16.37 -3.07 -6.19
N GLN A 74 -16.50 -4.39 -6.04
CA GLN A 74 -16.84 -5.03 -4.76
C GLN A 74 -16.15 -6.41 -4.65
N PRO A 75 -14.92 -6.48 -4.13
CA PRO A 75 -14.08 -5.37 -3.65
C PRO A 75 -13.38 -4.59 -4.77
N MET A 76 -12.92 -3.38 -4.46
CA MET A 76 -11.95 -2.64 -5.27
C MET A 76 -10.54 -3.18 -5.07
N ASN A 77 -9.77 -3.20 -6.16
CA ASN A 77 -8.32 -3.36 -6.17
C ASN A 77 -7.69 -1.97 -6.31
N ILE A 78 -6.79 -1.61 -5.41
CA ILE A 78 -6.15 -0.29 -5.39
C ILE A 78 -4.63 -0.48 -5.39
N THR A 79 -3.96 0.24 -6.28
CA THR A 79 -2.50 0.38 -6.24
C THR A 79 -2.17 1.71 -5.59
N TRP A 80 -1.48 1.64 -4.46
CA TRP A 80 -0.94 2.78 -3.73
C TRP A 80 0.52 2.99 -4.09
N ARG A 81 0.95 4.25 -4.17
CA ARG A 81 2.36 4.62 -4.36
C ARG A 81 2.87 5.36 -3.13
N LEU A 82 3.98 4.93 -2.54
CA LEU A 82 4.63 5.69 -1.47
C LEU A 82 5.06 7.08 -1.97
N LYS A 83 4.85 8.10 -1.13
CA LYS A 83 5.33 9.46 -1.42
C LYS A 83 6.84 9.58 -1.25
N GLU A 84 7.40 8.83 -0.30
CA GLU A 84 8.82 8.82 0.01
C GLU A 84 9.39 7.41 -0.16
N PRO A 85 10.65 7.29 -0.59
CA PRO A 85 11.27 5.98 -0.72
C PRO A 85 11.37 5.30 0.65
N ILE A 86 11.26 3.97 0.65
CA ILE A 86 11.44 3.17 1.87
C ILE A 86 12.86 3.42 2.40
N PRO A 87 13.03 3.85 3.65
CA PRO A 87 14.34 4.01 4.26
C PRO A 87 15.16 2.71 4.18
N PRO A 88 16.47 2.75 3.88
CA PRO A 88 17.33 1.57 3.73
C PRO A 88 17.20 0.53 4.86
N TYR A 89 17.04 0.98 6.11
CA TYR A 89 16.91 0.10 7.27
C TYR A 89 15.59 -0.68 7.32
N LEU A 90 14.54 -0.25 6.61
CA LEU A 90 13.26 -0.96 6.50
C LEU A 90 13.21 -1.94 5.34
N TRP A 91 14.16 -1.91 4.40
CA TRP A 91 14.15 -2.77 3.21
C TRP A 91 14.18 -4.26 3.54
N ASN A 92 14.94 -4.69 4.56
CA ASN A 92 14.98 -6.10 4.96
C ASN A 92 13.61 -6.64 5.40
N SER A 93 12.76 -5.77 5.95
CA SER A 93 11.40 -6.11 6.37
C SER A 93 10.38 -5.84 5.27
N ALA A 94 10.55 -4.79 4.46
CA ALA A 94 9.59 -4.36 3.45
C ALA A 94 9.74 -5.05 2.09
N ALA A 95 10.96 -5.37 1.65
CA ALA A 95 11.21 -6.05 0.37
C ALA A 95 10.57 -7.44 0.32
N LYS A 96 10.55 -8.14 1.47
CA LYS A 96 9.86 -9.42 1.62
C LYS A 96 8.34 -9.31 1.44
N LEU A 97 7.77 -8.12 1.63
CA LEU A 97 6.32 -7.85 1.53
C LEU A 97 5.90 -7.45 0.12
N ALA A 98 6.82 -6.88 -0.66
CA ALA A 98 6.54 -6.39 -2.01
C ALA A 98 6.58 -7.50 -3.09
N VAL A 99 7.19 -8.65 -2.77
CA VAL A 99 7.42 -9.78 -3.70
C VAL A 99 6.45 -10.96 -3.46
N GLY A 100 5.43 -10.78 -2.62
CA GLY A 100 4.43 -11.81 -2.29
C GLY A 100 3.28 -11.90 -3.28
#